data_AF-A0A8H7CHX7-F1
#
_entry.id   AF-A0A8H7CHX7-F1
#
_cell.length_a   1.000
_cell.length_b   1.000
_cell.length_c   1.000
_cell.angle_alpha   90.00
_cell.angle_beta   90.00
_cell.angle_gamma   90.00
#
_symmetry.space_group_name_H-M   'P 1'
#
loop_
_entity.id
_entity.type
_entity.pdbx_description
1 polymer ?
#
loop_
_entity_poly.entity_id
_entity_poly.type
_entity_poly.pdbx_seq_one_letter_code
_entity_poly.pdbx_strand_id
1 'polypeptide(L)'
;MIGLFTGDSASPTLWNIYFADFRLPPHKDDVHLNGRPVSQAEQADDILIMSTAFPAFQSKVNNFDKWGANKRAFVSGKKSKWMIFGPLPDVIPTLWCGNTIVELVFEFKYVGMWFTSIHKNVLARHYAIKASKARATSNATFGLKHRIGSLPVREGLVLYMARVDCYLISGGELALDTDAVLLDELQDVQHMYLRRLLGLNSHSMLAVLFTETGQMPVRIRRLLLALGRLKYMLAVNPRRVVHSALLDSIALCRDGKAGWASDLLIMLRRLPTAIILGPDDLLCSKTIDTVSKEIITIVDKDLQRDIDRLVKTHLLRNRVEMGKDKSLGLVSRRLRHYLTAVAVPAHRKAMTGLLLGDHNLSVERLRYGARYRKPVPREFRLCRFCRGSVEDEVHALFDCVAEPRLIELRADFLGDLATRDPGLRALYGSISNYEFLLAVIPSRKAVQLFAKYIHLVLCAFQDTPRYSPVAFRTTA
;
A
#
# COMPACT_ATOMS: atom_id res chain seq x y z
N MET A 1 8.34 -43.84 -19.34
CA MET A 1 7.88 -42.79 -18.41
C MET A 1 6.36 -42.74 -18.51
N ILE A 2 5.65 -43.07 -17.43
CA ILE A 2 4.18 -42.97 -17.38
C ILE A 2 3.87 -41.66 -16.66
N GLY A 3 3.08 -40.77 -17.25
CA GLY A 3 2.77 -39.48 -16.66
C GLY A 3 1.83 -38.65 -17.53
N LEU A 4 1.20 -37.65 -16.91
CA LEU A 4 0.40 -36.66 -17.60
C LEU A 4 1.30 -35.62 -18.29
N PHE A 5 0.89 -35.12 -19.45
CA PHE A 5 1.67 -34.14 -20.19
C PHE A 5 1.61 -32.77 -19.50
N THR A 6 2.78 -32.27 -19.08
CA THR A 6 2.86 -30.91 -18.51
C THR A 6 2.54 -29.89 -19.60
N GLY A 7 1.54 -29.03 -19.33
CA GLY A 7 1.06 -28.03 -20.29
C GLY A 7 -0.19 -28.46 -21.06
N ASP A 8 -0.61 -29.72 -20.97
CA ASP A 8 -1.90 -30.17 -21.51
C ASP A 8 -3.07 -29.71 -20.63
N SER A 9 -4.16 -29.31 -21.30
CA SER A 9 -5.32 -28.71 -20.65
C SER A 9 -6.15 -29.70 -19.80
N ALA A 10 -6.12 -30.99 -20.11
CA ALA A 10 -6.86 -32.02 -19.38
C ALA A 10 -6.08 -32.54 -18.16
N SER A 11 -4.75 -32.41 -18.18
CA SER A 11 -3.85 -32.95 -17.17
C SER A 11 -4.17 -32.52 -15.73
N PRO A 12 -4.53 -31.25 -15.42
CA PRO A 12 -4.93 -30.87 -14.06
C PRO A 12 -6.17 -31.62 -13.56
N THR A 13 -7.16 -31.83 -14.43
CA THR A 13 -8.38 -32.57 -14.09
C THR A 13 -8.09 -34.05 -13.88
N LEU A 14 -7.26 -34.64 -14.75
CA LEU A 14 -6.84 -36.04 -14.61
C LEU A 14 -6.04 -36.26 -13.33
N TRP A 15 -5.20 -35.30 -12.92
CA TRP A 15 -4.52 -35.34 -11.63
C TRP A 15 -5.52 -35.36 -10.47
N ASN A 16 -6.53 -34.49 -10.50
CA ASN A 16 -7.56 -34.45 -9.46
C ASN A 16 -8.34 -35.77 -9.38
N ILE A 17 -8.65 -36.41 -10.51
CA ILE A 17 -9.32 -37.72 -10.55
C ILE A 17 -8.42 -38.81 -9.97
N TYR A 18 -7.13 -38.82 -10.36
CA TYR A 18 -6.14 -39.77 -9.84
C TYR A 18 -6.00 -39.68 -8.31
N PHE A 19 -6.04 -38.46 -7.78
CA PHE A 19 -5.86 -38.14 -6.36
C PHE A 19 -7.17 -38.20 -5.55
N ALA A 20 -8.33 -38.30 -6.20
CA ALA A 20 -9.65 -38.09 -5.58
C ALA A 20 -9.96 -39.02 -4.40
N ASP A 21 -9.35 -40.21 -4.37
CA ASP A 21 -9.53 -41.23 -3.33
C ASP A 21 -8.52 -41.13 -2.18
N PHE A 22 -7.60 -40.16 -2.20
CA PHE A 22 -6.69 -39.95 -1.10
C PHE A 22 -7.46 -39.50 0.16
N ARG A 23 -7.46 -40.34 1.18
CA ARG A 23 -8.07 -40.06 2.48
C ARG A 23 -7.18 -40.62 3.58
N LEU A 24 -6.78 -39.78 4.53
CA LEU A 24 -6.14 -40.26 5.75
C LEU A 24 -7.20 -40.80 6.73
N PRO A 25 -6.90 -41.90 7.44
CA PRO A 25 -7.78 -42.39 8.49
C PRO A 25 -8.01 -41.33 9.58
N PRO A 26 -9.24 -41.15 10.07
CA PRO A 26 -9.51 -40.25 11.19
C PRO A 26 -8.69 -40.62 12.42
N HIS A 27 -8.19 -39.62 13.14
CA HIS A 27 -7.49 -39.81 14.41
C HIS A 27 -8.06 -38.86 15.48
N LYS A 28 -8.00 -39.28 16.75
CA LYS A 28 -8.42 -38.42 17.88
C LYS A 28 -7.62 -37.13 17.99
N ASP A 29 -6.39 -37.14 17.47
CA ASP A 29 -5.44 -36.03 17.47
C ASP A 29 -5.46 -35.25 16.14
N ASP A 30 -6.59 -35.30 15.43
CA ASP A 30 -6.85 -34.44 14.28
C ASP A 30 -7.05 -32.99 14.74
N VAL A 31 -6.70 -32.04 13.88
CA VAL A 31 -7.08 -30.64 14.11
C VAL A 31 -8.59 -30.55 13.89
N HIS A 32 -9.32 -30.01 14.85
CA HIS A 32 -10.77 -29.84 14.74
C HIS A 32 -11.10 -28.38 14.44
N LEU A 33 -11.92 -28.16 13.41
CA LEU A 33 -12.46 -26.84 13.07
C LEU A 33 -13.99 -26.91 13.18
N ASN A 34 -14.56 -26.24 14.19
CA ASN A 34 -15.99 -26.26 14.48
C ASN A 34 -16.55 -27.70 14.53
N GLY A 35 -15.89 -28.56 15.31
CA GLY A 35 -16.23 -29.98 15.47
C GLY A 35 -15.88 -30.89 14.30
N ARG A 36 -15.39 -30.35 13.17
CA ARG A 36 -14.98 -31.14 12.01
C ARG A 36 -13.50 -31.51 12.09
N PRO A 37 -13.13 -32.80 12.04
CA PRO A 37 -11.73 -33.21 11.96
C PRO A 37 -11.13 -32.85 10.60
N VAL A 38 -9.94 -32.29 10.62
CA VAL A 38 -9.14 -31.89 9.46
C VAL A 38 -7.75 -32.50 9.61
N SER A 39 -7.49 -33.51 8.79
CA SER A 39 -6.21 -34.22 8.76
C SER A 39 -5.23 -33.67 7.73
N GLN A 40 -5.74 -33.08 6.65
CA GLN A 40 -4.93 -32.67 5.50
C GLN A 40 -5.52 -31.48 4.73
N ALA A 41 -4.66 -30.80 3.98
CA ALA A 41 -5.04 -29.84 2.93
C ALA A 41 -4.18 -30.09 1.69
N GLU A 42 -4.79 -30.00 0.51
CA GLU A 42 -4.21 -30.46 -0.75
C GLU A 42 -4.31 -29.37 -1.81
N GLN A 43 -3.22 -29.15 -2.53
CA GLN A 43 -3.22 -28.32 -3.73
C GLN A 43 -2.24 -28.89 -4.76
N ALA A 44 -2.78 -29.49 -5.82
CA ALA A 44 -1.99 -30.27 -6.78
C ALA A 44 -1.13 -31.33 -6.06
N ASP A 45 0.18 -31.27 -6.16
CA ASP A 45 1.15 -32.14 -5.47
C ASP A 45 1.59 -31.62 -4.09
N ASP A 46 1.26 -30.37 -3.75
CA ASP A 46 1.55 -29.78 -2.43
C ASP A 46 0.51 -30.26 -1.40
N ILE A 47 0.93 -31.13 -0.49
CA ILE A 47 0.07 -31.72 0.54
C ILE A 47 0.55 -31.28 1.92
N LEU A 48 -0.36 -30.73 2.69
CA LEU A 48 -0.18 -30.41 4.10
C LEU A 48 -0.89 -31.48 4.93
N ILE A 49 -0.16 -32.15 5.82
CA ILE A 49 -0.70 -33.09 6.81
C ILE A 49 -0.58 -32.42 8.19
N MET A 50 -1.59 -32.55 9.04
CA MET A 50 -1.64 -31.90 10.35
C MET A 50 -2.11 -32.85 11.44
N SER A 51 -1.59 -32.68 12.64
CA SER A 51 -2.05 -33.35 13.86
C SER A 51 -1.60 -32.59 15.09
N THR A 52 -2.30 -32.76 16.21
CA THR A 52 -1.96 -32.18 17.51
C THR A 52 -0.96 -33.04 18.30
N ALA A 53 -0.66 -34.26 17.85
CA ALA A 53 0.27 -35.17 18.52
C ALA A 53 1.24 -35.84 17.53
N PHE A 54 2.50 -36.00 17.92
CA PHE A 54 3.53 -36.57 17.04
C PHE A 54 3.25 -38.03 16.61
N PRO A 55 2.85 -38.97 17.49
CA PRO A 55 2.58 -40.35 17.07
C PRO A 55 1.49 -40.44 16.00
N ALA A 56 0.44 -39.62 16.14
CA ALA A 56 -0.63 -39.49 15.16
C ALA A 56 -0.11 -38.90 13.84
N PHE A 57 0.73 -37.86 13.91
CA PHE A 57 1.36 -37.26 12.74
C PHE A 57 2.23 -38.27 11.96
N GLN A 58 3.08 -39.04 12.64
CA GLN A 58 3.90 -40.10 12.03
C GLN A 58 3.03 -41.19 11.39
N SER A 59 1.96 -41.62 12.06
CA SER A 59 1.00 -42.58 11.50
C SER A 59 0.35 -42.07 10.21
N LYS A 60 -0.01 -40.79 10.15
CA LYS A 60 -0.57 -40.17 8.94
C LYS A 60 0.43 -40.13 7.79
N VAL A 61 1.69 -39.77 8.06
CA VAL A 61 2.75 -39.78 7.05
C VAL A 61 2.97 -41.20 6.49
N ASN A 62 2.96 -42.22 7.36
CA ASN A 62 3.06 -43.62 6.94
C ASN A 62 1.88 -44.04 6.05
N ASN A 63 0.66 -43.60 6.37
CA ASN A 63 -0.53 -43.87 5.56
C ASN A 63 -0.45 -43.16 4.19
N PHE A 64 0.10 -41.95 4.14
CA PHE A 64 0.32 -41.23 2.89
C PHE A 64 1.35 -41.93 2.00
N ASP A 65 2.47 -42.37 2.58
CA ASP A 65 3.50 -43.15 1.87
C ASP A 65 2.94 -44.47 1.32
N LYS A 66 2.15 -45.19 2.14
CA LYS A 66 1.45 -46.41 1.72
C LYS A 66 0.45 -46.16 0.58
N TRP A 67 -0.32 -45.08 0.65
CA TRP A 67 -1.23 -44.69 -0.42
C TRP A 67 -0.47 -44.38 -1.71
N GLY A 68 0.64 -43.65 -1.61
CA GLY A 68 1.54 -43.36 -2.74
C GLY A 68 2.04 -44.63 -3.39
N ALA A 69 2.58 -45.57 -2.59
CA ALA A 69 3.04 -46.87 -3.08
C ALA A 69 1.94 -47.65 -3.83
N ASN A 70 0.72 -47.70 -3.28
CA ASN A 70 -0.43 -48.35 -3.93
C ASN A 70 -0.81 -47.70 -5.25
N LYS A 71 -0.71 -46.36 -5.32
CA LYS A 71 -1.02 -45.56 -6.50
C LYS A 71 0.13 -45.46 -7.50
N ARG A 72 1.28 -46.04 -7.18
CA ARG A 72 2.55 -45.90 -7.93
C ARG A 72 3.01 -44.44 -8.04
N ALA A 73 2.73 -43.64 -7.01
CA ALA A 73 3.27 -42.30 -6.80
C ALA A 73 4.40 -42.35 -5.75
N PHE A 74 5.45 -41.56 -5.98
CA PHE A 74 6.59 -41.49 -5.07
C PHE A 74 6.49 -40.24 -4.18
N VAL A 75 6.47 -40.43 -2.86
CA VAL A 75 6.54 -39.33 -1.89
C VAL A 75 8.00 -38.96 -1.65
N SER A 76 8.38 -37.73 -1.99
CA SER A 76 9.76 -37.28 -1.85
C SER A 76 10.07 -36.80 -0.44
N GLY A 77 10.53 -37.70 0.44
CA GLY A 77 10.96 -37.34 1.81
C GLY A 77 12.02 -36.23 1.86
N LYS A 78 12.87 -36.10 0.82
CA LYS A 78 13.88 -35.03 0.70
C LYS A 78 13.27 -33.65 0.45
N LYS A 79 12.19 -33.57 -0.34
CA LYS A 79 11.47 -32.31 -0.62
C LYS A 79 10.47 -31.98 0.47
N SER A 80 9.92 -33.00 1.13
CA SER A 80 9.06 -32.84 2.29
C SER A 80 9.80 -32.19 3.44
N LYS A 81 9.09 -31.32 4.16
CA LYS A 81 9.53 -30.68 5.40
C LYS A 81 8.40 -30.78 6.40
N TRP A 82 8.73 -30.71 7.68
CA TRP A 82 7.72 -30.60 8.73
C TRP A 82 8.08 -29.51 9.71
N MET A 83 7.06 -29.03 10.44
CA MET A 83 7.16 -27.91 11.36
C MET A 83 6.39 -28.23 12.64
N ILE A 84 6.83 -27.69 13.76
CA ILE A 84 6.12 -27.75 15.05
C ILE A 84 5.59 -26.35 15.34
N PHE A 85 4.29 -26.22 15.63
CA PHE A 85 3.68 -24.97 16.08
C PHE A 85 3.30 -25.10 17.55
N GLY A 86 3.65 -24.09 18.35
CA GLY A 86 3.48 -24.11 19.80
C GLY A 86 4.79 -24.43 20.54
N PRO A 87 4.71 -24.78 21.83
CA PRO A 87 5.88 -25.14 22.63
C PRO A 87 6.63 -26.33 22.01
N LEU A 88 7.96 -26.23 21.96
CA LEU A 88 8.80 -27.34 21.54
C LEU A 88 8.80 -28.42 22.63
N PRO A 89 8.75 -29.72 22.24
CA PRO A 89 8.94 -30.80 23.19
C PRO A 89 10.39 -30.84 23.69
N ASP A 90 10.60 -31.35 24.90
CA ASP A 90 11.94 -31.52 25.49
C ASP A 90 12.85 -32.40 24.62
N VAL A 91 12.26 -33.43 24.01
CA VAL A 91 12.92 -34.29 23.03
C VAL A 91 12.24 -34.13 21.68
N ILE A 92 13.00 -33.62 20.71
CA ILE A 92 12.50 -33.45 19.34
C ILE A 92 12.42 -34.82 18.67
N PRO A 93 11.23 -35.26 18.24
CA PRO A 93 11.08 -36.56 17.61
C PRO A 93 11.57 -36.54 16.17
N THR A 94 11.94 -37.72 15.64
CA THR A 94 12.37 -37.87 14.24
C THR A 94 11.21 -38.33 13.37
N LEU A 95 10.84 -37.53 12.37
CA LEU A 95 9.79 -37.88 11.40
C LEU A 95 10.35 -38.70 10.25
N TRP A 96 9.72 -39.83 9.96
CA TRP A 96 10.07 -40.74 8.88
C TRP A 96 9.02 -40.71 7.76
N CYS A 97 9.47 -40.78 6.51
CA CYS A 97 8.63 -41.03 5.34
C CYS A 97 9.29 -42.16 4.54
N GLY A 98 8.72 -43.37 4.61
CA GLY A 98 9.42 -44.58 4.21
C GLY A 98 10.77 -44.70 4.91
N ASN A 99 11.84 -44.82 4.16
CA ASN A 99 13.22 -44.92 4.69
C ASN A 99 13.95 -43.57 4.78
N THR A 100 13.24 -42.45 4.60
CA THR A 100 13.85 -41.11 4.60
C THR A 100 13.43 -40.31 5.83
N ILE A 101 14.40 -39.71 6.52
CA ILE A 101 14.14 -38.73 7.57
C ILE A 101 13.68 -37.43 6.92
N VAL A 102 12.54 -36.91 7.36
CA VAL A 102 12.00 -35.63 6.91
C VAL A 102 12.60 -34.51 7.77
N GLU A 103 13.18 -33.51 7.13
CA GLU A 103 13.83 -32.39 7.81
C GLU A 103 12.81 -31.52 8.57
N LEU A 104 13.11 -31.26 9.85
CA LEU A 104 12.40 -30.28 10.67
C LEU A 104 12.88 -28.87 10.30
N VAL A 105 11.95 -27.98 9.96
CA VAL A 105 12.27 -26.59 9.61
C VAL A 105 11.46 -25.61 10.44
N PHE A 106 11.96 -24.39 10.57
CA PHE A 106 11.29 -23.30 11.28
C PHE A 106 10.59 -22.31 10.34
N GLU A 107 10.87 -22.39 9.04
CA GLU A 107 10.22 -21.61 8.01
C GLU A 107 9.93 -22.49 6.80
N PHE A 108 8.70 -22.40 6.27
CA PHE A 108 8.34 -23.12 5.06
C PHE A 108 7.33 -22.34 4.23
N LYS A 109 7.42 -22.50 2.91
CA LYS A 109 6.49 -21.88 1.97
C LYS A 109 5.47 -22.91 1.50
N TYR A 110 4.20 -22.71 1.83
CA TYR A 110 3.08 -23.53 1.37
C TYR A 110 2.10 -22.67 0.57
N VAL A 111 1.77 -23.09 -0.66
CA VAL A 111 0.80 -22.41 -1.54
C VAL A 111 1.03 -20.89 -1.64
N GLY A 112 2.31 -20.50 -1.81
CA GLY A 112 2.66 -19.08 -1.96
C GLY A 112 2.74 -18.26 -0.67
N MET A 113 2.32 -18.82 0.48
CA MET A 113 2.42 -18.20 1.81
C MET A 113 3.62 -18.75 2.58
N TRP A 114 4.27 -17.89 3.37
CA TRP A 114 5.42 -18.27 4.19
C TRP A 114 4.94 -18.37 5.62
N PHE A 115 5.25 -19.48 6.25
CA PHE A 115 4.97 -19.74 7.65
C PHE A 115 6.27 -19.79 8.43
N THR A 116 6.19 -19.40 9.70
CA THR A 116 7.29 -19.52 10.66
C THR A 116 6.76 -19.99 12.01
N SER A 117 7.51 -20.86 12.68
CA SER A 117 7.16 -21.37 14.02
C SER A 117 7.93 -20.69 15.17
N ILE A 118 8.90 -19.83 14.86
CA ILE A 118 9.80 -19.20 15.85
C ILE A 118 9.43 -17.74 16.17
N HIS A 119 8.42 -17.20 15.50
CA HIS A 119 7.92 -15.85 15.74
C HIS A 119 6.50 -15.88 16.28
N LYS A 120 6.14 -14.87 17.10
CA LYS A 120 4.77 -14.70 17.62
C LYS A 120 3.73 -14.62 16.50
N ASN A 121 4.07 -13.92 15.40
CA ASN A 121 3.25 -13.91 14.19
C ASN A 121 3.76 -14.98 13.23
N VAL A 122 2.95 -16.03 13.01
CA VAL A 122 3.29 -17.16 12.14
C VAL A 122 3.49 -16.77 10.67
N LEU A 123 3.11 -15.55 10.27
CA LEU A 123 3.25 -15.01 8.93
C LEU A 123 4.33 -13.91 8.85
N ALA A 124 5.10 -13.65 9.91
CA ALA A 124 6.13 -12.60 9.91
C ALA A 124 7.07 -12.70 8.70
N ARG A 125 7.53 -13.91 8.39
CA ARG A 125 8.38 -14.18 7.22
C ARG A 125 7.70 -13.83 5.89
N HIS A 126 6.38 -13.97 5.80
CA HIS A 126 5.62 -13.61 4.60
C HIS A 126 5.71 -12.12 4.30
N TYR A 127 5.52 -11.26 5.31
CA TYR A 127 5.61 -9.81 5.16
C TYR A 127 6.99 -9.41 4.62
N ALA A 128 8.07 -9.87 5.26
CA ALA A 128 9.44 -9.56 4.87
C ALA A 128 9.76 -9.98 3.42
N ILE A 129 9.38 -11.19 3.02
CA ILE A 129 9.62 -11.68 1.66
C ILE A 129 8.80 -10.88 0.64
N LYS A 130 7.54 -10.55 0.93
CA LYS A 130 6.69 -9.78 0.01
C LYS A 130 7.13 -8.32 -0.10
N ALA A 131 7.49 -7.68 1.01
CA ALA A 131 8.09 -6.35 1.02
C ALA A 131 9.38 -6.31 0.18
N SER A 132 10.27 -7.30 0.36
CA SER A 132 11.51 -7.41 -0.39
C SER A 132 11.27 -7.56 -1.91
N LYS A 133 10.35 -8.44 -2.32
CA LYS A 133 9.99 -8.62 -3.74
C LYS A 133 9.33 -7.37 -4.34
N ALA A 134 8.45 -6.73 -3.59
CA ALA A 134 7.81 -5.48 -3.99
C ALA A 134 8.86 -4.37 -4.18
N ARG A 135 9.82 -4.26 -3.26
CA ARG A 135 10.92 -3.29 -3.32
C ARG A 135 11.86 -3.55 -4.50
N ALA A 136 12.25 -4.81 -4.73
CA ALA A 136 13.07 -5.20 -5.88
C ALA A 136 12.37 -4.84 -7.20
N THR A 137 11.07 -5.11 -7.30
CA THR A 137 10.28 -4.80 -8.50
C THR A 137 10.07 -3.30 -8.70
N SER A 138 9.88 -2.55 -7.61
CA SER A 138 9.86 -1.08 -7.63
C SER A 138 11.19 -0.52 -8.13
N ASN A 139 12.31 -1.00 -7.58
CA ASN A 139 13.65 -0.58 -8.01
C ASN A 139 13.88 -0.89 -9.49
N ALA A 140 13.48 -2.06 -9.97
CA ALA A 140 13.58 -2.41 -11.38
C ALA A 140 12.75 -1.46 -12.28
N THR A 141 11.55 -1.08 -11.84
CA THR A 141 10.68 -0.16 -12.58
C THR A 141 11.33 1.22 -12.74
N PHE A 142 11.93 1.76 -11.68
CA PHE A 142 12.60 3.06 -11.74
C PHE A 142 14.05 2.99 -12.27
N GLY A 143 14.67 1.81 -12.28
CA GLY A 143 16.00 1.59 -12.85
C GLY A 143 16.07 1.79 -14.36
N LEU A 144 14.94 1.66 -15.06
CA LEU A 144 14.83 1.93 -16.50
C LEU A 144 14.91 3.41 -16.86
N LYS A 145 14.99 4.32 -15.89
CA LYS A 145 15.02 5.78 -16.10
C LYS A 145 16.07 6.24 -17.11
N HIS A 146 17.24 5.59 -17.14
CA HIS A 146 18.30 5.94 -18.11
C HIS A 146 17.95 5.58 -19.56
N ARG A 147 17.01 4.65 -19.77
CA ARG A 147 16.58 4.20 -21.11
C ARG A 147 15.32 4.90 -21.60
N ILE A 148 14.36 5.16 -20.71
CA ILE A 148 13.02 5.69 -21.07
C ILE A 148 12.74 7.09 -20.51
N GLY A 149 13.70 7.70 -19.82
CA GLY A 149 13.52 8.98 -19.15
C GLY A 149 12.62 8.88 -17.91
N SER A 150 11.92 9.97 -17.59
CA SER A 150 11.03 10.00 -16.41
C SER A 150 9.72 9.29 -16.70
N LEU A 151 9.43 8.24 -15.94
CA LEU A 151 8.18 7.50 -16.01
C LEU A 151 6.95 8.43 -15.88
N PRO A 152 6.02 8.43 -16.86
CA PRO A 152 4.73 9.08 -16.73
C PRO A 152 3.91 8.52 -15.57
N VAL A 153 3.11 9.38 -14.91
CA VAL A 153 2.44 9.00 -13.64
C VAL A 153 1.39 7.93 -13.85
N ARG A 154 0.56 8.03 -14.89
CA ARG A 154 -0.51 7.06 -15.15
C ARG A 154 0.05 5.67 -15.39
N GLU A 155 1.06 5.57 -16.25
CA GLU A 155 1.77 4.34 -16.61
C GLU A 155 2.49 3.77 -15.38
N GLY A 156 3.11 4.62 -14.56
CA GLY A 156 3.68 4.20 -13.28
C GLY A 156 2.65 3.65 -12.30
N LEU A 157 1.44 4.21 -12.24
CA LEU A 157 0.37 3.63 -11.41
C LEU A 157 -0.14 2.30 -11.97
N VAL A 158 -0.17 2.11 -13.29
CA VAL A 158 -0.48 0.81 -13.90
C VAL A 158 0.58 -0.23 -13.52
N LEU A 159 1.87 0.13 -13.62
CA LEU A 159 2.97 -0.74 -13.23
C LEU A 159 2.97 -1.04 -11.73
N TYR A 160 2.65 -0.04 -10.89
CA TYR A 160 2.45 -0.24 -9.46
C TYR A 160 1.40 -1.34 -9.21
N MET A 161 0.20 -1.18 -9.77
CA MET A 161 -0.89 -2.14 -9.57
C MET A 161 -0.55 -3.54 -10.08
N ALA A 162 0.09 -3.64 -11.25
CA ALA A 162 0.39 -4.92 -11.88
C ALA A 162 1.58 -5.66 -11.23
N ARG A 163 2.58 -4.93 -10.71
CA ARG A 163 3.90 -5.50 -10.38
C ARG A 163 4.33 -5.31 -8.93
N VAL A 164 3.81 -4.30 -8.23
CA VAL A 164 4.19 -3.99 -6.85
C VAL A 164 3.05 -4.33 -5.90
N ASP A 165 1.85 -3.80 -6.16
CA ASP A 165 0.67 -3.99 -5.34
C ASP A 165 0.34 -5.48 -5.15
N CYS A 166 0.49 -6.29 -6.20
CA CYS A 166 0.28 -7.74 -6.15
C CYS A 166 1.14 -8.46 -5.09
N TYR A 167 2.34 -7.96 -4.79
CA TYR A 167 3.14 -8.46 -3.67
C TYR A 167 2.66 -7.90 -2.34
N LEU A 168 2.34 -6.61 -2.28
CA LEU A 168 1.90 -5.94 -1.06
C LEU A 168 0.56 -6.45 -0.53
N ILE A 169 -0.36 -6.85 -1.41
CA ILE A 169 -1.66 -7.44 -1.03
C ILE A 169 -1.62 -8.96 -0.95
N SER A 170 -0.50 -9.60 -1.29
CA SER A 170 -0.39 -11.05 -1.29
C SER A 170 -0.77 -11.62 0.08
N GLY A 171 -1.74 -12.54 0.07
CA GLY A 171 -2.24 -13.19 1.27
C GLY A 171 -2.92 -12.24 2.26
N GLY A 172 -3.18 -10.98 1.92
CA GLY A 172 -3.79 -9.99 2.82
C GLY A 172 -5.23 -10.32 3.21
N GLU A 173 -5.86 -11.23 2.49
CA GLU A 173 -7.15 -11.80 2.84
C GLU A 173 -7.12 -12.77 4.04
N LEU A 174 -5.93 -13.29 4.40
CA LEU A 174 -5.71 -14.20 5.53
C LEU A 174 -4.71 -13.63 6.56
N ALA A 175 -3.67 -12.94 6.09
CA ALA A 175 -2.65 -12.28 6.88
C ALA A 175 -3.15 -10.90 7.35
N LEU A 176 -3.85 -10.90 8.49
CA LEU A 176 -4.44 -9.69 9.05
C LEU A 176 -3.38 -8.81 9.73
N ASP A 177 -3.43 -7.51 9.47
CA ASP A 177 -2.39 -6.56 9.86
C ASP A 177 -2.56 -6.08 11.32
N THR A 178 -2.37 -6.99 12.27
CA THR A 178 -2.41 -6.69 13.72
C THR A 178 -1.03 -6.32 14.29
N ASP A 179 0.05 -6.66 13.61
CA ASP A 179 1.41 -6.25 13.92
C ASP A 179 1.80 -5.01 13.11
N ALA A 180 1.98 -3.88 13.79
CA ALA A 180 2.28 -2.61 13.13
C ALA A 180 3.68 -2.63 12.47
N VAL A 181 4.65 -3.31 13.06
CA VAL A 181 6.03 -3.35 12.55
C VAL A 181 6.06 -4.10 11.22
N LEU A 182 5.39 -5.25 11.15
CA LEU A 182 5.30 -6.03 9.91
C LEU A 182 4.52 -5.29 8.81
N LEU A 183 3.44 -4.60 9.20
CA LEU A 183 2.67 -3.78 8.26
C LEU A 183 3.51 -2.62 7.70
N ASP A 184 4.31 -1.96 8.54
CA ASP A 184 5.15 -0.82 8.13
C ASP A 184 6.13 -1.19 7.03
N GLU A 185 6.67 -2.41 7.02
CA GLU A 185 7.52 -2.89 5.92
C GLU A 185 6.83 -2.85 4.55
N LEU A 186 5.51 -3.12 4.51
CA LEU A 186 4.71 -3.05 3.28
C LEU A 186 4.33 -1.60 2.95
N GLN A 187 3.94 -0.82 3.96
CA GLN A 187 3.57 0.59 3.79
C GLN A 187 4.75 1.40 3.24
N ASP A 188 5.96 1.17 3.74
CA ASP A 188 7.17 1.85 3.28
C ASP A 188 7.45 1.64 1.80
N VAL A 189 7.21 0.44 1.29
CA VAL A 189 7.37 0.17 -0.15
C VAL A 189 6.36 0.96 -0.97
N GLN A 190 5.09 0.99 -0.54
CA GLN A 190 4.05 1.79 -1.21
C GLN A 190 4.41 3.28 -1.19
N HIS A 191 4.73 3.81 -0.01
CA HIS A 191 5.08 5.23 0.17
C HIS A 191 6.28 5.62 -0.68
N MET A 192 7.35 4.82 -0.67
CA MET A 192 8.55 5.06 -1.44
C MET A 192 8.29 5.01 -2.95
N TYR A 193 7.47 4.05 -3.40
CA TYR A 193 7.08 3.96 -4.81
C TYR A 193 6.38 5.24 -5.26
N LEU A 194 5.35 5.68 -4.53
CA LEU A 194 4.56 6.85 -4.89
C LEU A 194 5.37 8.15 -4.80
N ARG A 195 6.25 8.29 -3.79
CA ARG A 195 7.18 9.42 -3.70
C ARG A 195 8.10 9.51 -4.91
N ARG A 196 8.71 8.39 -5.31
CA ARG A 196 9.58 8.34 -6.50
C ARG A 196 8.82 8.66 -7.78
N LEU A 197 7.59 8.18 -7.91
CA LEU A 197 6.73 8.45 -9.07
C LEU A 197 6.39 9.93 -9.20
N LEU A 198 6.01 10.56 -8.08
CA LEU A 198 5.64 11.98 -8.02
C LEU A 198 6.86 12.92 -8.02
N GLY A 199 8.06 12.40 -7.74
CA GLY A 199 9.28 13.20 -7.62
C GLY A 199 9.41 13.93 -6.29
N LEU A 200 8.84 13.36 -5.22
CA LEU A 200 8.84 13.92 -3.87
C LEU A 200 9.98 13.36 -3.01
N ASN A 201 10.35 14.13 -1.99
CA ASN A 201 11.35 13.79 -0.99
C ASN A 201 10.84 12.73 0.01
N SER A 202 11.76 12.11 0.76
CA SER A 202 11.47 11.05 1.75
C SER A 202 10.63 11.51 2.94
N HIS A 203 10.59 12.80 3.24
CA HIS A 203 9.83 13.43 4.32
C HIS A 203 8.54 14.12 3.85
N SER A 204 8.17 13.94 2.58
CA SER A 204 6.89 14.41 2.04
C SER A 204 5.75 13.78 2.82
N MET A 205 4.66 14.53 2.93
CA MET A 205 3.47 14.08 3.65
C MET A 205 2.92 12.79 3.03
N LEU A 206 2.38 11.90 3.85
CA LEU A 206 1.83 10.64 3.36
C LEU A 206 0.46 10.83 2.69
N ALA A 207 -0.41 11.65 3.28
CA ALA A 207 -1.76 11.89 2.77
C ALA A 207 -1.76 12.29 1.28
N VAL A 208 -0.84 13.18 0.88
CA VAL A 208 -0.73 13.64 -0.51
C VAL A 208 -0.42 12.52 -1.49
N LEU A 209 0.29 11.47 -1.08
CA LEU A 209 0.57 10.33 -1.96
C LEU A 209 -0.73 9.66 -2.43
N PHE A 210 -1.73 9.58 -1.55
CA PHE A 210 -3.01 8.96 -1.81
C PHE A 210 -4.01 9.93 -2.44
N THR A 211 -4.09 11.17 -1.96
CA THR A 211 -5.03 12.17 -2.48
C THR A 211 -4.71 12.57 -3.91
N GLU A 212 -3.43 12.56 -4.29
CA GLU A 212 -2.98 12.95 -5.64
C GLU A 212 -3.04 11.82 -6.66
N THR A 213 -2.80 10.57 -6.23
CA THR A 213 -2.73 9.42 -7.15
C THR A 213 -4.03 8.63 -7.24
N GLY A 214 -4.94 8.82 -6.27
CA GLY A 214 -6.13 7.99 -6.12
C GLY A 214 -5.86 6.62 -5.52
N GLN A 215 -4.61 6.28 -5.18
CA GLN A 215 -4.28 4.99 -4.58
C GLN A 215 -4.85 4.88 -3.17
N MET A 216 -5.21 3.66 -2.78
CA MET A 216 -5.66 3.37 -1.42
C MET A 216 -4.44 2.96 -0.57
N PRO A 217 -4.30 3.45 0.67
CA PRO A 217 -3.27 2.95 1.59
C PRO A 217 -3.33 1.41 1.69
N VAL A 218 -2.17 0.75 1.61
CA VAL A 218 -2.07 -0.71 1.54
C VAL A 218 -2.76 -1.39 2.73
N ARG A 219 -2.64 -0.82 3.94
CA ARG A 219 -3.36 -1.26 5.14
C ARG A 219 -4.86 -1.39 4.90
N ILE A 220 -5.45 -0.39 4.25
CA ILE A 220 -6.89 -0.34 3.98
C ILE A 220 -7.25 -1.28 2.83
N ARG A 221 -6.41 -1.37 1.78
CA ARG A 221 -6.60 -2.34 0.69
C ARG A 221 -6.65 -3.78 1.23
N ARG A 222 -5.72 -4.14 2.11
CA ARG A 222 -5.64 -5.46 2.73
C ARG A 222 -6.84 -5.75 3.63
N LEU A 223 -7.27 -4.78 4.45
CA LEU A 223 -8.49 -4.90 5.24
C LEU A 223 -9.74 -5.15 4.37
N LEU A 224 -9.90 -4.41 3.27
CA LEU A 224 -11.03 -4.61 2.35
C LEU A 224 -10.99 -5.99 1.67
N LEU A 225 -9.79 -6.52 1.36
CA LEU A 225 -9.63 -7.89 0.84
C LEU A 225 -10.01 -8.95 1.89
N ALA A 226 -9.63 -8.74 3.15
CA ALA A 226 -10.05 -9.60 4.26
C ALA A 226 -11.56 -9.62 4.45
N LEU A 227 -12.23 -8.46 4.36
CA LEU A 227 -13.70 -8.38 4.38
C LEU A 227 -14.34 -9.05 3.16
N GLY A 228 -13.75 -8.89 1.97
CA GLY A 228 -14.18 -9.64 0.78
C GLY A 228 -14.06 -11.15 0.96
N ARG A 229 -12.99 -11.61 1.61
CA ARG A 229 -12.79 -13.01 1.96
C ARG A 229 -13.78 -13.50 3.02
N LEU A 230 -14.12 -12.67 4.01
CA LEU A 230 -15.19 -12.97 4.96
C LEU A 230 -16.50 -13.25 4.24
N LYS A 231 -16.92 -12.36 3.34
CA LYS A 231 -18.14 -12.55 2.53
C LYS A 231 -18.11 -13.85 1.73
N TYR A 232 -16.97 -14.16 1.13
CA TYR A 232 -16.79 -15.43 0.43
C TYR A 232 -16.97 -16.64 1.34
N MET A 233 -16.37 -16.61 2.54
CA MET A 233 -16.47 -17.71 3.52
C MET A 233 -17.89 -17.88 4.07
N LEU A 234 -18.68 -16.80 4.13
CA LEU A 234 -20.11 -16.87 4.46
C LEU A 234 -20.96 -17.47 3.34
N ALA A 235 -20.62 -17.16 2.08
CA ALA A 235 -21.41 -17.58 0.92
C ALA A 235 -21.08 -19.01 0.42
N VAL A 236 -19.92 -19.55 0.78
CA VAL A 236 -19.49 -20.88 0.34
C VAL A 236 -20.37 -21.98 0.96
N ASN A 237 -20.48 -23.11 0.27
CA ASN A 237 -21.19 -24.29 0.79
C ASN A 237 -20.69 -24.65 2.21
N PRO A 238 -21.59 -24.77 3.21
CA PRO A 238 -21.22 -25.10 4.60
C PRO A 238 -20.43 -26.41 4.76
N ARG A 239 -20.54 -27.33 3.79
CA ARG A 239 -19.75 -28.57 3.75
C ARG A 239 -18.27 -28.35 3.41
N ARG A 240 -17.85 -27.13 3.08
CA ARG A 240 -16.43 -26.83 2.80
C ARG A 240 -15.70 -26.49 4.10
N VAL A 241 -14.47 -27.00 4.24
CA VAL A 241 -13.64 -26.82 5.45
C VAL A 241 -13.45 -25.35 5.82
N VAL A 242 -13.35 -24.47 4.82
CA VAL A 242 -13.19 -23.03 5.05
C VAL A 242 -14.38 -22.40 5.79
N HIS A 243 -15.60 -22.93 5.61
CA HIS A 243 -16.77 -22.46 6.36
C HIS A 243 -16.67 -22.89 7.83
N SER A 244 -16.28 -24.15 8.07
CA SER A 244 -15.99 -24.65 9.41
C SER A 244 -14.88 -23.83 10.09
N ALA A 245 -13.82 -23.47 9.37
CA ALA A 245 -12.73 -22.63 9.86
C ALA A 245 -13.20 -21.23 10.28
N LEU A 246 -14.12 -20.62 9.51
CA LEU A 246 -14.72 -19.33 9.88
C LEU A 246 -15.51 -19.43 11.18
N LEU A 247 -16.41 -20.42 11.28
CA LEU A 247 -17.25 -20.61 12.48
C LEU A 247 -16.39 -20.89 13.72
N ASP A 248 -15.34 -21.71 13.56
CA ASP A 248 -14.37 -21.99 14.62
C ASP A 248 -13.65 -20.71 15.07
N SER A 249 -13.17 -19.90 14.11
CA SER A 249 -12.53 -18.64 14.44
C SER A 249 -13.45 -17.65 15.14
N ILE A 250 -14.75 -17.63 14.82
CA ILE A 250 -15.75 -16.79 15.49
C ILE A 250 -16.01 -17.32 16.91
N ALA A 251 -16.12 -18.64 17.09
CA ALA A 251 -16.27 -19.26 18.41
C ALA A 251 -15.07 -18.93 19.32
N LEU A 252 -13.84 -19.08 18.83
CA LEU A 252 -12.63 -18.66 19.54
C LEU A 252 -12.69 -17.17 19.95
N CYS A 253 -13.18 -16.31 19.07
CA CYS A 253 -13.34 -14.89 19.36
C CYS A 253 -14.38 -14.63 20.46
N ARG A 254 -15.49 -15.39 20.50
CA ARG A 254 -16.50 -15.30 21.58
C ARG A 254 -15.90 -15.71 22.93
N ASP A 255 -15.00 -16.69 22.93
CA ASP A 255 -14.26 -17.14 24.10
C ASP A 255 -13.10 -16.19 24.50
N GLY A 256 -12.92 -15.07 23.80
CA GLY A 256 -11.83 -14.13 24.07
C GLY A 256 -10.44 -14.62 23.64
N LYS A 257 -10.35 -15.67 22.82
CA LYS A 257 -9.09 -16.21 22.31
C LYS A 257 -8.66 -15.48 21.04
N ALA A 258 -7.34 -15.40 20.85
CA ALA A 258 -6.74 -14.86 19.64
C ALA A 258 -7.01 -15.76 18.42
N GLY A 259 -7.18 -15.15 17.25
CA GLY A 259 -7.49 -15.81 16.00
C GLY A 259 -7.97 -14.83 14.93
N TRP A 260 -8.21 -15.34 13.73
CA TRP A 260 -8.50 -14.52 12.55
C TRP A 260 -9.69 -13.56 12.74
N ALA A 261 -10.81 -14.02 13.30
CA ALA A 261 -11.97 -13.17 13.58
C ALA A 261 -11.66 -12.06 14.61
N SER A 262 -10.96 -12.39 15.70
CA SER A 262 -10.57 -11.41 16.72
C SER A 262 -9.60 -10.35 16.16
N ASP A 263 -8.67 -10.77 15.30
CA ASP A 263 -7.72 -9.91 14.61
C ASP A 263 -8.42 -8.92 13.67
N LEU A 264 -9.46 -9.39 12.95
CA LEU A 264 -10.29 -8.54 12.10
C LEU A 264 -11.01 -7.46 12.91
N LEU A 265 -11.60 -7.82 14.06
CA LEU A 265 -12.23 -6.85 14.96
C LEU A 265 -11.20 -5.84 15.51
N ILE A 266 -9.98 -6.28 15.83
CA ILE A 266 -8.89 -5.39 16.26
C ILE A 266 -8.54 -4.40 15.15
N MET A 267 -8.43 -4.86 13.89
CA MET A 267 -8.13 -3.98 12.76
C MET A 267 -9.21 -2.90 12.57
N LEU A 268 -10.49 -3.26 12.68
CA LEU A 268 -11.63 -2.34 12.57
C LEU A 268 -11.64 -1.30 13.70
N ARG A 269 -11.32 -1.69 14.93
CA ARG A 269 -11.20 -0.77 16.08
C ARG A 269 -10.02 0.19 15.96
N ARG A 270 -8.95 -0.21 15.27
CA ARG A 270 -7.73 0.61 15.06
C ARG A 270 -7.84 1.59 13.90
N LEU A 271 -8.99 1.72 13.26
CA LEU A 271 -9.23 2.75 12.24
C LEU A 271 -9.23 4.15 12.87
N PRO A 272 -8.98 5.22 12.07
CA PRO A 272 -9.03 6.61 12.57
C PRO A 272 -10.35 6.96 13.26
N THR A 273 -11.45 6.39 12.77
CA THR A 273 -12.73 6.32 13.46
C THR A 273 -13.01 4.84 13.69
N ALA A 274 -13.06 4.43 14.95
CA ALA A 274 -13.19 3.03 15.32
C ALA A 274 -14.56 2.49 14.88
N ILE A 275 -14.56 1.36 14.17
CA ILE A 275 -15.78 0.60 13.89
C ILE A 275 -15.86 -0.51 14.95
N ILE A 276 -16.93 -0.49 15.75
CA ILE A 276 -17.14 -1.45 16.84
C ILE A 276 -18.14 -2.50 16.36
N LEU A 277 -17.64 -3.71 16.15
CA LEU A 277 -18.45 -4.90 15.88
C LEU A 277 -18.20 -5.96 16.95
N GLY A 278 -19.22 -6.78 17.18
CA GLY A 278 -19.13 -8.04 17.90
C GLY A 278 -18.81 -9.22 16.96
N PRO A 279 -18.54 -10.41 17.52
CA PRO A 279 -18.28 -11.61 16.72
C PRO A 279 -19.46 -12.00 15.82
N ASP A 280 -20.69 -11.77 16.28
CA ASP A 280 -21.90 -12.18 15.55
C ASP A 280 -22.19 -11.29 14.34
N ASP A 281 -21.74 -10.03 14.36
CA ASP A 281 -21.84 -9.12 13.22
C ASP A 281 -21.04 -9.65 12.01
N LEU A 282 -19.97 -10.42 12.26
CA LEU A 282 -19.15 -11.03 11.23
C LEU A 282 -19.88 -12.12 10.44
N LEU A 283 -21.03 -12.60 10.93
CA LEU A 283 -21.89 -13.57 10.24
C LEU A 283 -22.86 -12.93 9.26
N CYS A 284 -22.99 -11.60 9.26
CA CYS A 284 -23.95 -10.87 8.44
C CYS A 284 -23.29 -10.23 7.21
N SER A 285 -23.49 -10.83 6.03
CA SER A 285 -22.95 -10.31 4.76
C SER A 285 -23.38 -8.86 4.47
N LYS A 286 -24.60 -8.45 4.83
CA LYS A 286 -25.09 -7.08 4.67
C LYS A 286 -24.32 -6.10 5.57
N THR A 287 -24.03 -6.49 6.81
CA THR A 287 -23.21 -5.69 7.73
C THR A 287 -21.80 -5.49 7.14
N ILE A 288 -21.21 -6.54 6.58
CA ILE A 288 -19.88 -6.47 5.95
C ILE A 288 -19.86 -5.51 4.75
N ASP A 289 -20.94 -5.46 3.95
CA ASP A 289 -21.06 -4.50 2.85
C ASP A 289 -21.14 -3.05 3.33
N THR A 290 -21.92 -2.80 4.39
CA THR A 290 -22.03 -1.47 5.00
C THR A 290 -20.68 -1.03 5.57
N VAL A 291 -20.02 -1.90 6.34
CA VAL A 291 -18.70 -1.65 6.95
C VAL A 291 -17.65 -1.39 5.88
N SER A 292 -17.65 -2.15 4.77
CA SER A 292 -16.69 -1.94 3.67
C SER A 292 -16.83 -0.54 3.04
N LYS A 293 -18.06 -0.04 2.87
CA LYS A 293 -18.33 1.32 2.37
C LYS A 293 -17.96 2.40 3.40
N GLU A 294 -18.24 2.12 4.67
CA GLU A 294 -17.93 3.01 5.78
C GLU A 294 -16.42 3.21 5.93
N ILE A 295 -15.63 2.13 5.84
CA ILE A 295 -14.15 2.18 5.88
C ILE A 295 -13.60 3.12 4.82
N ILE A 296 -14.10 3.03 3.58
CA ILE A 296 -13.65 3.92 2.49
C ILE A 296 -13.94 5.38 2.85
N THR A 297 -15.12 5.65 3.40
CA THR A 297 -15.53 6.99 3.81
C THR A 297 -14.67 7.52 4.97
N ILE A 298 -14.40 6.69 5.98
CA ILE A 298 -13.54 7.05 7.13
C ILE A 298 -12.14 7.41 6.66
N VAL A 299 -11.56 6.60 5.78
CA VAL A 299 -10.20 6.82 5.28
C VAL A 299 -10.13 8.06 4.39
N ASP A 300 -11.14 8.28 3.54
CA ASP A 300 -11.21 9.48 2.70
C ASP A 300 -11.36 10.76 3.54
N LYS A 301 -12.12 10.71 4.64
CA LYS A 301 -12.22 11.81 5.61
C LYS A 301 -10.92 12.03 6.39
N ASP A 302 -10.26 10.95 6.81
CA ASP A 302 -8.98 11.01 7.52
C ASP A 302 -7.89 11.66 6.68
N LEU A 303 -7.77 11.25 5.41
CA LEU A 303 -6.84 11.86 4.47
C LEU A 303 -7.15 13.33 4.23
N GLN A 304 -8.44 13.70 4.11
CA GLN A 304 -8.83 15.11 3.94
C GLN A 304 -8.50 15.92 5.20
N ARG A 305 -8.76 15.38 6.39
CA ARG A 305 -8.41 15.99 7.68
C ARG A 305 -6.90 16.26 7.78
N ASP A 306 -6.07 15.32 7.33
CA ASP A 306 -4.63 15.51 7.27
C ASP A 306 -4.24 16.68 6.36
N ILE A 307 -4.84 16.78 5.17
CA ILE A 307 -4.64 17.90 4.24
C ILE A 307 -5.07 19.24 4.85
N ASP A 308 -6.19 19.27 5.57
CA ASP A 308 -6.72 20.51 6.14
C ASP A 308 -5.91 20.97 7.35
N ARG A 309 -5.40 20.04 8.16
CA ARG A 309 -4.62 20.32 9.38
C ARG A 309 -3.26 20.92 9.07
N LEU A 310 -2.56 20.45 8.03
CA LEU A 310 -1.20 20.92 7.78
C LEU A 310 -1.18 22.27 7.05
N VAL A 311 -0.26 23.14 7.48
CA VAL A 311 -0.07 24.47 6.89
C VAL A 311 0.50 24.38 5.47
N LYS A 312 1.39 23.41 5.20
CA LYS A 312 2.04 23.27 3.88
C LYS A 312 1.11 22.82 2.76
N THR A 313 -0.05 22.26 3.10
CA THR A 313 -1.05 21.76 2.15
C THR A 313 -2.19 22.76 1.92
N HIS A 314 -1.97 24.04 2.23
CA HIS A 314 -2.97 25.08 2.05
C HIS A 314 -3.48 25.22 0.60
N LEU A 315 -2.65 24.93 -0.41
CA LEU A 315 -3.05 24.90 -1.82
C LEU A 315 -3.92 23.68 -2.22
N LEU A 316 -4.10 22.73 -1.29
CA LEU A 316 -4.78 21.46 -1.54
C LEU A 316 -6.17 21.39 -0.89
N ARG A 317 -6.53 22.38 -0.08
CA ARG A 317 -7.77 22.43 0.68
C ARG A 317 -8.97 22.66 -0.23
N ASN A 318 -10.13 22.12 0.15
CA ASN A 318 -11.41 22.31 -0.55
C ASN A 318 -11.38 22.00 -2.05
N ARG A 319 -10.54 21.05 -2.49
CA ARG A 319 -10.44 20.71 -3.91
C ARG A 319 -11.67 19.97 -4.40
N VAL A 320 -12.38 20.62 -5.32
CA VAL A 320 -13.56 20.11 -5.98
C VAL A 320 -13.16 19.49 -7.32
N GLU A 321 -13.72 18.33 -7.64
CA GLU A 321 -13.52 17.63 -8.90
C GLU A 321 -14.86 17.30 -9.54
N MET A 322 -14.88 17.24 -10.86
CA MET A 322 -16.07 16.79 -11.60
C MET A 322 -16.20 15.27 -11.49
N GLY A 323 -17.27 14.80 -10.85
CA GLY A 323 -17.68 13.41 -10.71
C GLY A 323 -18.04 12.75 -12.04
N LYS A 324 -18.31 11.43 -11.99
CA LYS A 324 -18.71 10.65 -13.19
C LYS A 324 -20.09 11.07 -13.72
N ASP A 325 -20.94 11.53 -12.81
CA ASP A 325 -22.25 12.14 -12.99
C ASP A 325 -22.19 13.61 -13.42
N LYS A 326 -20.99 14.15 -13.72
CA LYS A 326 -20.72 15.56 -14.05
C LYS A 326 -21.05 16.55 -12.91
N SER A 327 -21.36 16.07 -11.70
CA SER A 327 -21.52 16.94 -10.53
C SER A 327 -20.14 17.38 -10.02
N LEU A 328 -20.07 18.58 -9.46
CA LEU A 328 -18.86 19.05 -8.78
C LEU A 328 -18.93 18.60 -7.32
N GLY A 329 -17.94 17.83 -6.86
CA GLY A 329 -17.90 17.32 -5.50
C GLY A 329 -16.49 17.36 -4.91
N LEU A 330 -16.41 17.42 -3.58
CA LEU A 330 -15.16 17.21 -2.86
C LEU A 330 -14.72 15.76 -3.05
N VAL A 331 -13.55 15.56 -3.63
CA VAL A 331 -12.99 14.23 -3.87
C VAL A 331 -11.64 14.13 -3.18
N SER A 332 -11.58 13.38 -2.08
CA SER A 332 -10.36 13.19 -1.29
C SER A 332 -9.26 12.53 -2.12
N ARG A 333 -9.56 11.41 -2.79
CA ARG A 333 -8.59 10.62 -3.55
C ARG A 333 -8.95 10.51 -5.03
N ARG A 334 -8.08 11.06 -5.89
CA ARG A 334 -8.20 10.93 -7.34
C ARG A 334 -6.84 11.14 -8.00
N LEU A 335 -6.60 10.46 -9.12
CA LEU A 335 -5.48 10.82 -10.00
C LEU A 335 -5.71 12.24 -10.55
N ARG A 336 -4.98 13.23 -10.05
CA ARG A 336 -5.18 14.63 -10.43
C ARG A 336 -4.77 14.89 -11.87
N HIS A 337 -5.51 15.80 -12.53
CA HIS A 337 -5.36 16.09 -13.95
C HIS A 337 -3.95 16.58 -14.31
N TYR A 338 -3.32 17.40 -13.46
CA TYR A 338 -1.99 17.95 -13.74
C TYR A 338 -0.90 16.88 -13.78
N LEU A 339 -1.11 15.73 -13.12
CA LEU A 339 -0.16 14.61 -13.16
C LEU A 339 -0.13 13.90 -14.52
N THR A 340 -1.19 14.05 -15.32
CA THR A 340 -1.31 13.44 -16.64
C THR A 340 -1.28 14.45 -17.78
N ALA A 341 -1.81 15.66 -17.56
CA ALA A 341 -1.90 16.70 -18.60
C ALA A 341 -0.55 17.40 -18.85
N VAL A 342 0.32 17.48 -17.84
CA VAL A 342 1.64 18.08 -17.98
C VAL A 342 2.62 17.07 -18.58
N ALA A 343 2.88 17.20 -19.89
CA ALA A 343 3.70 16.29 -20.66
C ALA A 343 5.17 16.32 -20.21
N VAL A 344 5.73 17.52 -20.03
CA VAL A 344 7.14 17.70 -19.65
C VAL A 344 7.36 17.29 -18.18
N PRO A 345 8.18 16.25 -17.91
CA PRO A 345 8.33 15.73 -16.55
C PRO A 345 8.91 16.73 -15.54
N ALA A 346 9.84 17.59 -15.97
CA ALA A 346 10.42 18.62 -15.11
C ALA A 346 9.35 19.62 -14.64
N HIS A 347 8.49 20.08 -15.55
CA HIS A 347 7.38 20.98 -15.24
C HIS A 347 6.36 20.32 -14.32
N ARG A 348 6.01 19.06 -14.60
CA ARG A 348 5.08 18.29 -13.76
C ARG A 348 5.61 18.15 -12.33
N LYS A 349 6.88 17.79 -12.17
CA LYS A 349 7.51 17.64 -10.84
C LYS A 349 7.64 18.96 -10.11
N ALA A 350 7.96 20.05 -10.81
CA ALA A 350 8.00 21.39 -10.21
C ALA A 350 6.62 21.82 -9.68
N MET A 351 5.57 21.66 -10.49
CA MET A 351 4.19 21.94 -10.07
C MET A 351 3.75 21.03 -8.92
N THR A 352 4.04 19.72 -9.00
CA THR A 352 3.71 18.77 -7.94
C THR A 352 4.44 19.13 -6.64
N GLY A 353 5.73 19.45 -6.71
CA GLY A 353 6.52 19.89 -5.56
C GLY A 353 5.97 21.18 -4.94
N LEU A 354 5.61 22.18 -5.76
CA LEU A 354 5.00 23.41 -5.27
C LEU A 354 3.70 23.13 -4.50
N LEU A 355 2.78 22.39 -5.11
CA LEU A 355 1.46 22.10 -4.54
C LEU A 355 1.53 21.30 -3.24
N LEU A 356 2.51 20.40 -3.13
CA LEU A 356 2.61 19.46 -2.01
C LEU A 356 3.59 19.92 -0.91
N GLY A 357 4.11 21.15 -1.00
CA GLY A 357 5.07 21.71 -0.04
C GLY A 357 6.44 21.03 -0.09
N ASP A 358 6.88 20.63 -1.28
CA ASP A 358 8.20 20.05 -1.57
C ASP A 358 8.93 20.82 -2.69
N HIS A 359 9.16 22.10 -2.44
CA HIS A 359 9.85 23.02 -3.35
C HIS A 359 11.01 23.72 -2.63
N ASN A 360 11.76 24.56 -3.34
CA ASN A 360 13.01 25.18 -2.87
C ASN A 360 12.84 26.58 -2.26
N LEU A 361 11.60 27.05 -2.06
CA LEU A 361 11.37 28.37 -1.47
C LEU A 361 11.64 28.37 0.04
N SER A 362 11.92 29.54 0.59
CA SER A 362 12.34 29.70 1.98
C SER A 362 11.23 29.36 2.96
N VAL A 363 9.95 29.55 2.58
CA VAL A 363 8.80 29.16 3.42
C VAL A 363 8.84 27.68 3.84
N GLU A 364 9.32 26.80 2.96
CA GLU A 364 9.49 25.37 3.25
C GLU A 364 10.89 25.03 3.75
N ARG A 365 11.95 25.60 3.16
CA ARG A 365 13.34 25.19 3.45
C ARG A 365 13.88 25.74 4.76
N LEU A 366 13.39 26.89 5.23
CA LEU A 366 13.80 27.48 6.51
C LEU A 366 12.92 27.06 7.69
N ARG A 367 11.83 26.34 7.43
CA ARG A 367 10.94 25.77 8.46
C ARG A 367 11.66 24.74 9.33
N TYR A 368 12.63 24.04 8.77
CA TYR A 368 13.38 22.99 9.45
C TYR A 368 14.73 23.53 9.93
N GLY A 369 15.16 23.01 11.09
CA GLY A 369 16.53 23.18 11.54
C GLY A 369 17.50 22.51 10.57
N ALA A 370 18.68 23.08 10.44
CA ALA A 370 19.78 22.50 9.68
C ALA A 370 21.06 22.58 10.53
N ARG A 371 22.12 21.92 10.06
CA ARG A 371 23.44 22.08 10.67
C ARG A 371 23.78 23.58 10.72
N TYR A 372 24.04 24.09 11.91
CA TYR A 372 24.33 25.50 12.19
C TYR A 372 23.17 26.50 12.01
N ARG A 373 21.92 26.05 11.93
CA ARG A 373 20.76 26.94 11.76
C ARG A 373 19.52 26.43 12.49
N LYS A 374 18.95 27.26 13.36
CA LYS A 374 17.65 26.97 14.00
C LYS A 374 16.50 27.09 12.98
N PRO A 375 15.35 26.43 13.23
CA PRO A 375 14.11 26.72 12.51
C PRO A 375 13.82 28.23 12.51
N VAL A 376 13.50 28.79 11.34
CA VAL A 376 13.19 30.22 11.20
C VAL A 376 11.67 30.40 11.24
N PRO A 377 11.11 31.31 12.08
CA PRO A 377 9.69 31.65 12.07
C PRO A 377 9.23 32.19 10.71
N ARG A 378 7.95 32.02 10.35
CA ARG A 378 7.44 32.25 8.98
C ARG A 378 7.74 33.66 8.50
N GLU A 379 7.49 34.65 9.34
CA GLU A 379 7.67 36.08 9.12
C GLU A 379 9.12 36.46 8.76
N PHE A 380 10.10 35.67 9.20
CA PHE A 380 11.52 35.89 8.90
C PHE A 380 12.04 35.08 7.70
N ARG A 381 11.19 34.28 7.04
CA ARG A 381 11.56 33.50 5.85
C ARG A 381 11.52 34.36 4.59
N LEU A 382 12.26 35.46 4.62
CA LEU A 382 12.20 36.51 3.61
C LEU A 382 12.69 36.04 2.24
N CYS A 383 12.13 36.63 1.18
CA CYS A 383 12.52 36.43 -0.20
C CYS A 383 13.98 36.78 -0.40
N ARG A 384 14.71 35.88 -1.06
CA ARG A 384 16.14 36.07 -1.33
C ARG A 384 16.44 37.22 -2.28
N PHE A 385 15.47 37.63 -3.09
CA PHE A 385 15.58 38.77 -4.01
C PHE A 385 15.23 40.08 -3.29
N CYS A 386 13.95 40.28 -2.96
CA CYS A 386 13.48 41.58 -2.45
C CYS A 386 13.78 41.81 -0.97
N ARG A 387 13.96 40.75 -0.17
CA ARG A 387 14.13 40.79 1.29
C ARG A 387 13.03 41.53 2.07
N GLY A 388 11.95 41.96 1.42
CA GLY A 388 10.86 42.72 2.03
C GLY A 388 9.61 41.91 2.35
N SER A 389 9.48 40.70 1.80
CA SER A 389 8.29 39.84 2.00
C SER A 389 8.71 38.39 2.20
N VAL A 390 7.81 37.56 2.74
CA VAL A 390 8.04 36.12 2.92
C VAL A 390 8.18 35.45 1.55
N GLU A 391 9.17 34.57 1.40
CA GLU A 391 9.37 33.75 0.19
C GLU A 391 8.40 32.56 0.16
N ASP A 392 7.13 32.86 -0.02
CA ASP A 392 6.08 31.86 -0.25
C ASP A 392 5.70 31.74 -1.73
N GLU A 393 4.80 30.81 -2.02
CA GLU A 393 4.40 30.43 -3.37
C GLU A 393 3.74 31.60 -4.11
N VAL A 394 2.90 32.37 -3.43
CA VAL A 394 2.24 33.54 -4.01
C VAL A 394 3.25 34.62 -4.32
N HIS A 395 4.15 34.92 -3.36
CA HIS A 395 5.16 35.95 -3.57
C HIS A 395 6.11 35.61 -4.72
N ALA A 396 6.60 34.35 -4.75
CA ALA A 396 7.53 33.89 -5.77
C ALA A 396 6.93 33.94 -7.18
N LEU A 397 5.66 33.59 -7.32
CA LEU A 397 4.97 33.61 -8.61
C LEU A 397 4.53 35.05 -8.94
N PHE A 398 3.71 35.69 -8.12
CA PHE A 398 2.92 36.85 -8.55
C PHE A 398 3.35 38.20 -7.98
N ASP A 399 4.04 38.25 -6.84
CA ASP A 399 4.32 39.54 -6.17
C ASP A 399 5.75 40.05 -6.35
N CYS A 400 6.75 39.17 -6.41
CA CYS A 400 8.15 39.61 -6.42
C CYS A 400 8.50 40.41 -7.67
N VAL A 401 8.98 41.65 -7.49
CA VAL A 401 9.42 42.56 -8.57
C VAL A 401 10.91 42.91 -8.48
N ALA A 402 11.64 42.34 -7.51
CA ALA A 402 13.05 42.65 -7.31
C ALA A 402 14.00 41.96 -8.29
N GLU A 403 13.51 40.97 -9.05
CA GLU A 403 14.29 40.20 -10.02
C GLU A 403 13.66 40.35 -11.41
N PRO A 404 14.33 41.00 -12.38
CA PRO A 404 13.79 41.25 -13.72
C PRO A 404 13.31 39.97 -14.43
N ARG A 405 14.06 38.87 -14.28
CA ARG A 405 13.71 37.56 -14.86
C ARG A 405 12.34 37.06 -14.39
N LEU A 406 11.95 37.33 -13.14
CA LEU A 406 10.63 36.92 -12.63
C LEU A 406 9.49 37.75 -13.24
N ILE A 407 9.74 39.03 -13.53
CA ILE A 407 8.77 39.92 -14.17
C ILE A 407 8.52 39.46 -15.61
N GLU A 408 9.58 39.19 -16.37
CA GLU A 408 9.51 38.68 -17.74
C GLU A 408 8.74 37.36 -17.79
N LEU A 409 9.11 36.38 -16.95
CA LEU A 409 8.43 35.09 -16.89
C LEU A 409 6.93 35.23 -16.55
N ARG A 410 6.57 36.19 -15.68
CA ARG A 410 5.17 36.46 -15.32
C ARG A 410 4.43 37.11 -16.48
N ALA A 411 5.04 38.07 -17.16
CA ALA A 411 4.46 38.72 -18.33
C ALA A 411 4.19 37.71 -19.45
N ASP A 412 5.16 36.85 -19.76
CA ASP A 412 5.02 35.77 -20.73
C ASP A 412 3.88 34.81 -20.37
N PHE A 413 3.86 34.35 -19.12
CA PHE A 413 2.79 33.47 -18.64
C PHE A 413 1.40 34.12 -18.78
N LEU A 414 1.26 35.38 -18.39
CA LEU A 414 -0.01 36.10 -18.47
C LEU A 414 -0.42 36.40 -19.92
N GLY A 415 0.52 36.65 -20.81
CA GLY A 415 0.28 36.82 -22.25
C GLY A 415 -0.21 35.52 -22.91
N ASP A 416 0.47 34.41 -22.63
CA ASP A 416 0.05 33.09 -23.08
C ASP A 416 -1.33 32.70 -22.51
N LEU A 417 -1.56 33.02 -21.24
CA LEU A 417 -2.83 32.76 -20.57
C LEU A 417 -3.99 33.57 -21.19
N ALA A 418 -3.75 34.83 -21.56
CA ALA A 418 -4.75 35.67 -22.23
C ALA A 418 -5.27 35.03 -23.52
N THR A 419 -4.40 34.30 -24.24
CA THR A 419 -4.75 33.62 -25.49
C THR A 419 -5.50 32.32 -25.24
N ARG A 420 -5.10 31.52 -24.24
CA ARG A 420 -5.68 30.19 -23.99
C ARG A 420 -6.93 30.18 -23.11
N ASP A 421 -6.99 31.08 -22.14
CA ASP A 421 -8.08 31.17 -21.18
C ASP A 421 -8.32 32.64 -20.78
N PRO A 422 -8.95 33.44 -21.67
CA PRO A 422 -9.17 34.87 -21.44
C PRO A 422 -9.96 35.15 -20.16
N GLY A 423 -10.94 34.29 -19.83
CA GLY A 423 -11.74 34.41 -18.62
C GLY A 423 -10.90 34.25 -17.36
N LEU A 424 -10.02 33.25 -17.31
CA LEU A 424 -9.08 33.09 -16.21
C LEU A 424 -8.09 34.26 -16.15
N ARG A 425 -7.58 34.76 -17.28
CA ARG A 425 -6.72 35.94 -17.33
C ARG A 425 -7.39 37.20 -16.76
N ALA A 426 -8.69 37.40 -17.00
CA ALA A 426 -9.44 38.54 -16.49
C ALA A 426 -9.54 38.55 -14.95
N LEU A 427 -9.38 37.40 -14.30
CA LEU A 427 -9.31 37.31 -12.84
C LEU A 427 -8.00 37.89 -12.28
N TYR A 428 -6.92 37.86 -13.06
CA TYR A 428 -5.63 38.39 -12.60
C TYR A 428 -5.70 39.90 -12.41
N GLY A 429 -5.51 40.34 -11.16
CA GLY A 429 -5.60 41.75 -10.73
C GLY A 429 -6.99 42.17 -10.26
N SER A 430 -8.05 41.38 -10.49
CA SER A 430 -9.40 41.64 -9.95
C SER A 430 -9.69 40.86 -8.65
N ILE A 431 -8.99 39.75 -8.43
CA ILE A 431 -8.98 38.99 -7.17
C ILE A 431 -7.57 38.97 -6.57
N SER A 432 -7.44 38.52 -5.33
CA SER A 432 -6.12 38.39 -4.70
C SER A 432 -5.23 37.37 -5.46
N ASN A 433 -3.92 37.57 -5.44
CA ASN A 433 -2.99 36.64 -6.11
C ASN A 433 -3.07 35.21 -5.53
N TYR A 434 -3.48 35.07 -4.27
CA TYR A 434 -3.76 33.77 -3.67
C TYR A 434 -4.99 33.10 -4.28
N GLU A 435 -6.11 33.81 -4.42
CA GLU A 435 -7.32 33.29 -5.06
C GLU A 435 -7.08 33.00 -6.55
N PHE A 436 -6.29 33.84 -7.22
CA PHE A 436 -5.87 33.59 -8.60
C PHE A 436 -5.05 32.30 -8.73
N LEU A 437 -4.10 32.06 -7.82
CA LEU A 437 -3.35 30.80 -7.76
C LEU A 437 -4.30 29.60 -7.64
N LEU A 438 -5.28 29.67 -6.74
CA LEU A 438 -6.27 28.61 -6.54
C LEU A 438 -7.19 28.42 -7.76
N ALA A 439 -7.50 29.47 -8.50
CA ALA A 439 -8.30 29.40 -9.73
C ALA A 439 -7.52 28.79 -10.91
N VAL A 440 -6.21 29.03 -11.01
CA VAL A 440 -5.38 28.52 -12.12
C VAL A 440 -5.09 27.02 -12.01
N ILE A 441 -4.85 26.50 -10.80
CA ILE A 441 -4.52 25.09 -10.54
C ILE A 441 -5.51 24.09 -11.20
N PRO A 442 -6.84 24.23 -11.06
CA PRO A 442 -7.81 23.31 -11.66
C PRO A 442 -8.01 23.52 -13.17
N SER A 443 -7.55 24.63 -13.76
CA SER A 443 -7.80 24.91 -15.19
C SER A 443 -7.04 23.94 -16.10
N ARG A 444 -7.78 23.10 -16.83
CA ARG A 444 -7.22 22.19 -17.83
C ARG A 444 -6.63 22.90 -19.04
N LYS A 445 -7.07 24.13 -19.33
CA LYS A 445 -6.55 24.96 -20.44
C LYS A 445 -5.20 25.58 -20.08
N ALA A 446 -5.03 25.98 -18.81
CA ALA A 446 -3.84 26.69 -18.33
C ALA A 446 -2.78 25.78 -17.71
N VAL A 447 -3.14 24.58 -17.22
CA VAL A 447 -2.25 23.71 -16.39
C VAL A 447 -0.86 23.49 -16.99
N GLN A 448 -0.75 23.33 -18.31
CA GLN A 448 0.52 23.04 -18.97
C GLN A 448 1.43 24.29 -19.04
N LEU A 449 0.84 25.46 -19.31
CA LEU A 449 1.54 26.75 -19.25
C LEU A 449 1.97 27.05 -17.82
N PHE A 450 1.05 26.87 -16.88
CA PHE A 450 1.29 27.16 -15.48
C PHE A 450 2.39 26.28 -14.89
N ALA A 451 2.43 24.98 -15.23
CA ALA A 451 3.51 24.09 -14.81
C ALA A 451 4.88 24.50 -15.39
N LYS A 452 4.94 24.97 -16.65
CA LYS A 452 6.16 25.53 -17.25
C LYS A 452 6.61 26.78 -16.49
N TYR A 453 5.68 27.69 -16.24
CA TYR A 453 5.93 28.92 -15.49
C TYR A 453 6.48 28.65 -14.08
N ILE A 454 5.82 27.77 -13.32
CA ILE A 454 6.31 27.34 -12.00
C ILE A 454 7.73 26.80 -12.09
N HIS A 455 8.01 25.94 -13.06
CA HIS A 455 9.35 25.38 -13.22
C HIS A 455 10.42 26.44 -13.43
N LEU A 456 10.19 27.39 -14.34
CA LEU A 456 11.14 28.46 -14.64
C LEU A 456 11.36 29.40 -13.45
N VAL A 457 10.29 29.75 -12.73
CA VAL A 457 10.38 30.55 -11.49
C VAL A 457 11.19 29.80 -10.43
N LEU A 458 10.88 28.54 -10.15
CA LEU A 458 11.61 27.75 -9.16
C LEU A 458 13.08 27.54 -9.54
N CYS A 459 13.41 27.44 -10.83
CA CYS A 459 14.79 27.44 -11.31
C CYS A 459 15.50 28.76 -10.97
N ALA A 460 14.89 29.92 -11.26
CA ALA A 460 15.47 31.23 -10.89
C ALA A 460 15.75 31.34 -9.38
N PHE A 461 14.83 30.86 -8.54
CA PHE A 461 15.05 30.76 -7.10
C PHE A 461 16.12 29.71 -6.74
N GLN A 462 16.30 28.64 -7.51
CA GLN A 462 17.33 27.64 -7.23
C GLN A 462 18.73 28.19 -7.48
N ASP A 463 18.87 28.98 -8.53
CA ASP A 463 20.15 29.55 -9.00
C ASP A 463 20.69 30.63 -8.05
N THR A 464 19.84 31.16 -7.17
CA THR A 464 20.18 32.25 -6.26
C THR A 464 20.33 31.75 -4.81
N PRO A 465 21.44 32.07 -4.10
CA PRO A 465 21.61 31.72 -2.70
C PRO A 465 20.45 32.20 -1.82
N ARG A 466 19.99 31.35 -0.91
CA ARG A 466 18.88 31.67 -0.02
C ARG A 466 19.31 32.72 1.02
N TYR A 467 18.45 33.70 1.27
CA TYR A 467 18.62 34.61 2.39
C TYR A 467 18.46 33.87 3.73
N SER A 468 19.46 33.97 4.59
CA SER A 468 19.44 33.38 5.94
C SER A 468 19.65 34.49 6.97
N PRO A 469 18.61 34.85 7.76
CA PRO A 469 18.75 35.90 8.77
C PRO A 469 19.80 35.53 9.81
N VAL A 470 20.61 36.50 10.22
CA VAL A 470 21.77 36.29 11.12
C VAL A 470 21.32 35.77 12.49
N ALA A 471 20.18 36.27 13.00
CA ALA A 471 19.63 35.91 14.32
C ALA A 471 19.35 34.41 14.52
N PHE A 472 19.25 33.62 13.45
CA PHE A 472 18.95 32.17 13.52
C PHE A 472 20.15 31.28 13.17
N ARG A 473 21.32 31.87 12.91
CA ARG A 473 22.57 31.12 12.74
C ARG A 473 23.10 30.74 14.12
N THR A 474 23.53 29.50 14.30
CA THR A 474 24.25 29.10 15.52
C THR A 474 25.74 29.17 15.25
N THR A 475 26.52 29.61 16.24
CA THR A 475 27.99 29.57 16.18
C THR A 475 28.46 28.13 15.99
N ALA A 476 29.55 27.98 15.22
CA ALA A 476 30.15 26.69 14.88
C ALA A 476 30.65 25.95 16.13
#